data_AF-A0A8X7QD35-F1
#
_entry.id   AF-A0A8X7QD35-F1
#
_cell.length_a   1.000
_cell.length_b   1.000
_cell.length_c   1.000
_cell.angle_alpha   90.00
_cell.angle_beta   90.00
_cell.angle_gamma   90.00
#
_symmetry.space_group_name_H-M   'P 1'
#
loop_
_entity.id
_entity.type
_entity.pdbx_description
1 polymer ?
#
loop_
_entity_poly.entity_id
_entity_poly.type
_entity_poly.pdbx_seq_one_letter_code
_entity_poly.pdbx_strand_id
1 'polypeptide(L)'
;MAPLRQCRSCFFDDGPRSEIREGDLADIRRKYVIHPLVGMRSPSEFECAPDGGASEVAIYEAYLEAGFRGGIPFLIGEVSFFFGFCPSQLISLTWRTLMAIQVL
;
A
#
# COMPACT_ATOMS: atom_id res chain seq x y z
N MET A 1 19.48 21.46 -31.38
CA MET A 1 19.44 20.59 -30.18
C MET A 1 18.21 20.99 -29.37
N ALA A 2 17.13 20.21 -29.45
CA ALA A 2 15.91 20.48 -28.69
C ALA A 2 16.06 19.88 -27.28
N PRO A 3 15.57 20.54 -26.22
CA PRO A 3 15.60 19.94 -24.89
C PRO A 3 14.67 18.72 -24.92
N LEU A 4 15.22 17.56 -24.55
CA LEU A 4 14.45 16.34 -24.35
C LEU A 4 13.29 16.69 -23.41
N ARG A 5 12.07 16.56 -23.93
CA ARG A 5 10.86 16.62 -23.11
C ARG A 5 11.05 15.60 -22.01
N GLN A 6 11.37 16.08 -20.81
CA GLN A 6 11.39 15.28 -19.61
C GLN A 6 9.99 14.69 -19.52
N CYS A 7 9.86 13.41 -19.85
CA CYS A 7 8.67 12.64 -19.59
C CYS A 7 8.56 12.65 -18.07
N ARG A 8 7.89 13.68 -17.52
CA ARG A 8 7.28 13.60 -16.20
C ARG A 8 6.40 12.37 -16.31
N SER A 9 6.83 11.28 -15.69
CA SER A 9 6.07 10.06 -15.58
C SER A 9 4.80 10.41 -14.82
N CYS A 10 3.75 10.80 -15.54
CA CYS A 10 2.42 11.06 -14.99
C CYS A 10 1.72 9.75 -14.53
N PHE A 11 2.48 8.72 -14.16
CA PHE A 11 1.98 7.36 -14.06
C PHE A 11 1.53 6.95 -12.66
N PHE A 12 1.89 7.70 -11.63
CA PHE A 12 1.28 7.57 -10.32
C PHE A 12 1.18 8.98 -9.74
N ASP A 13 -0.03 9.54 -9.71
CA ASP A 13 -0.36 10.45 -8.60
C ASP A 13 -0.12 9.63 -7.33
N ASP A 14 0.57 10.16 -6.32
CA ASP A 14 1.02 9.43 -5.10
C ASP A 14 -0.15 8.92 -4.20
N GLY A 15 -1.32 8.77 -4.79
CA GLY A 15 -2.61 8.55 -4.15
C GLY A 15 -3.16 9.85 -3.56
N PRO A 16 -4.48 9.92 -3.34
CA PRO A 16 -5.04 11.04 -2.60
C PRO A 16 -4.41 11.13 -1.21
N ARG A 17 -4.21 12.36 -0.73
CA ARG A 17 -3.74 12.60 0.63
C ARG A 17 -4.72 12.01 1.63
N SER A 18 -4.18 11.48 2.72
CA SER A 18 -5.00 10.96 3.80
C SER A 18 -5.72 12.09 4.53
N GLU A 19 -7.01 11.89 4.81
CA GLU A 19 -7.80 12.76 5.68
C GLU A 19 -7.73 12.32 7.16
N ILE A 20 -7.18 11.12 7.42
CA ILE A 20 -7.07 10.51 8.76
C ILE A 20 -6.09 11.29 9.63
N ARG A 21 -6.54 11.70 10.80
CA ARG A 21 -5.78 12.42 11.82
C ARG A 21 -5.45 11.52 13.00
N GLU A 22 -4.56 11.98 13.87
CA GLU A 22 -4.13 11.25 15.07
C GLU A 22 -5.31 10.90 16.00
N GLY A 23 -6.30 11.78 16.10
CA GLY A 23 -7.52 11.55 16.88
C GLY A 23 -8.36 10.36 16.40
N ASP A 24 -8.30 10.05 15.10
CA ASP A 24 -9.08 8.97 14.49
C ASP A 24 -8.47 7.59 14.74
N LEU A 25 -7.18 7.52 15.13
CA LEU A 25 -6.44 6.26 15.29
C LEU A 25 -7.03 5.36 16.40
N ALA A 26 -7.53 5.96 17.48
CA ALA A 26 -8.15 5.21 18.56
C ALA A 26 -9.45 4.52 18.10
N ASP A 27 -10.24 5.23 17.28
CA ASP A 27 -11.47 4.71 16.71
C ASP A 27 -11.20 3.65 15.64
N ILE A 28 -10.23 3.88 14.75
CA ILE A 28 -9.76 2.89 13.77
C ILE A 28 -9.28 1.61 14.49
N ARG A 29 -8.47 1.75 15.53
CA ARG A 29 -7.97 0.61 16.32
C ARG A 29 -9.13 -0.20 16.90
N ARG A 30 -10.15 0.46 17.44
CA ARG A 30 -11.33 -0.20 18.00
C ARG A 30 -12.20 -0.83 16.91
N LYS A 31 -12.46 -0.12 15.81
CA LYS A 31 -13.29 -0.55 14.68
C LYS A 31 -12.76 -1.84 14.04
N TYR A 32 -11.45 -1.93 13.86
CA TYR A 32 -10.80 -3.07 13.19
C TYR A 32 -10.11 -4.05 14.13
N VAL A 33 -10.26 -3.88 15.45
CA VAL A 33 -9.67 -4.76 16.47
C VAL A 33 -8.14 -4.91 16.28
N ILE A 34 -7.47 -3.80 15.97
CA ILE A 34 -6.02 -3.78 15.77
C ILE A 34 -5.34 -4.02 17.12
N HIS A 35 -4.44 -5.01 17.16
CA HIS A 35 -3.78 -5.41 18.39
C HIS A 35 -2.97 -4.23 19.00
N PRO A 36 -2.99 -4.02 20.33
CA PRO A 36 -2.35 -2.86 20.95
C PRO A 36 -0.85 -2.70 20.67
N LEU A 37 -0.15 -3.83 20.42
CA LEU A 37 1.28 -3.86 20.08
C LEU A 37 1.60 -3.34 18.68
N VAL A 38 0.61 -3.21 17.79
CA VAL A 38 0.82 -2.62 16.47
C VAL A 38 0.98 -1.11 16.66
N GLY A 39 2.15 -0.58 16.31
CA GLY A 39 2.37 0.87 16.25
C GLY A 39 1.53 1.49 15.13
N MET A 40 0.82 2.56 15.43
CA MET A 40 0.04 3.31 14.45
C MET A 40 0.40 4.78 14.56
N ARG A 41 0.49 5.48 13.43
CA ARG A 41 0.60 6.94 13.36
C ARG A 41 -0.25 7.47 12.21
N SER A 42 -0.69 8.70 12.32
CA SER A 42 -1.26 9.41 11.17
C SER A 42 -0.13 9.89 10.25
N PRO A 43 -0.37 9.98 8.94
CA PRO A 43 0.56 10.65 8.03
C PRO A 43 0.65 12.15 8.34
N SER A 44 1.76 12.78 7.96
CA SER A 44 1.86 14.26 7.98
C SER A 44 1.00 14.89 6.86
N GLU A 45 0.76 16.20 6.95
CA GLU A 45 -0.10 16.94 5.99
C GLU A 45 0.35 16.86 4.51
N PHE A 46 1.63 16.55 4.28
CA PHE A 46 2.23 16.41 2.94
C PHE A 46 2.66 14.99 2.62
N GLU A 47 2.48 14.04 3.54
CA GLU A 47 2.93 12.67 3.37
C GLU A 47 1.91 11.84 2.59
N CYS A 48 2.40 11.14 1.57
CA CYS A 48 1.64 10.20 0.77
C CYS A 48 2.07 8.75 1.08
N ALA A 49 1.35 7.77 0.53
CA ALA A 49 1.62 6.35 0.79
C ALA A 49 3.07 5.87 0.51
N PRO A 50 3.81 6.37 -0.49
CA PRO A 50 5.20 5.97 -0.70
C PRO A 50 6.21 6.65 0.24
N ASP A 51 5.82 7.68 0.99
CA ASP A 51 6.72 8.51 1.79
C ASP A 51 6.99 7.95 3.20
N GLY A 52 6.37 6.82 3.54
CA GLY A 52 6.56 6.15 4.83
C GLY A 52 8.01 5.74 5.10
N GLY A 53 8.41 5.71 6.37
CA GLY A 53 9.75 5.33 6.79
C GLY A 53 10.07 3.86 6.51
N ALA A 54 11.35 3.49 6.55
CA ALA A 54 11.83 2.14 6.23
C ALA A 54 11.23 1.02 7.12
N SER A 55 10.68 1.36 8.29
CA SER A 55 9.99 0.44 9.22
C SER A 55 8.47 0.61 9.24
N GLU A 56 7.91 1.33 8.28
CA GLU A 56 6.51 1.72 8.26
C GLU A 56 5.83 1.25 6.97
N VAL A 57 4.54 0.97 7.06
CA VAL A 57 3.74 0.53 5.92
C VAL A 57 2.48 1.39 5.88
N ALA A 58 2.29 2.13 4.79
CA ALA A 58 1.05 2.87 4.54
C ALA A 58 -0.07 1.90 4.16
N ILE A 59 -1.21 1.99 4.87
CA ILE A 59 -2.39 1.15 4.64
C ILE A 59 -3.60 2.08 4.52
N TYR A 60 -4.34 1.96 3.43
CA TYR A 60 -5.62 2.67 3.30
C TYR A 60 -6.71 1.95 4.11
N GLU A 61 -7.64 2.71 4.70
CA GLU A 61 -8.73 2.16 5.52
C GLU A 61 -9.56 1.11 4.77
N ALA A 62 -9.76 1.26 3.45
CA ALA A 62 -10.47 0.28 2.63
C ALA A 62 -9.91 -1.15 2.74
N TYR A 63 -8.59 -1.30 2.97
CA TYR A 63 -7.98 -2.62 3.19
C TYR A 63 -8.30 -3.18 4.57
N LEU A 64 -8.45 -2.33 5.59
CA LEU A 64 -8.91 -2.72 6.92
C LEU A 64 -10.39 -3.13 6.89
N GLU A 65 -11.23 -2.41 6.14
CA GLU A 65 -12.65 -2.78 5.93
C GLU A 65 -12.79 -4.12 5.22
N ALA A 66 -11.92 -4.40 4.26
CA ALA A 66 -11.83 -5.72 3.64
C ALA A 66 -11.27 -6.79 4.60
N GLY A 67 -10.79 -6.44 5.80
CA GLY A 67 -10.13 -7.34 6.73
C GLY A 67 -8.82 -7.91 6.19
N PHE A 68 -8.13 -7.15 5.33
CA PHE A 68 -7.04 -7.60 4.46
C PHE A 68 -7.41 -8.78 3.55
N ARG A 69 -8.71 -9.09 3.42
CA ARG A 69 -9.26 -10.06 2.47
C ARG A 69 -9.46 -9.46 1.09
N GLY A 70 -8.66 -8.45 0.73
CA GLY A 70 -8.39 -8.23 -0.68
C GLY A 70 -7.87 -9.56 -1.20
N GLY A 71 -8.67 -10.22 -2.05
CA GLY A 71 -8.29 -11.53 -2.57
C GLY A 71 -6.89 -11.42 -3.14
N ILE A 72 -6.01 -12.37 -2.77
CA ILE A 72 -4.68 -12.42 -3.38
C ILE A 72 -4.93 -12.38 -4.89
N PRO A 73 -4.44 -11.34 -5.59
CA PRO A 73 -4.62 -11.21 -7.02
C PRO A 73 -4.19 -12.51 -7.68
N PHE A 74 -4.99 -13.05 -8.60
CA PHE A 74 -4.79 -14.39 -9.16
C PHE A 74 -3.33 -14.63 -9.59
N LEU A 75 -2.71 -13.64 -10.25
CA LEU A 75 -1.33 -13.72 -10.69
C LEU A 75 -0.34 -13.81 -9.53
N ILE A 76 -0.59 -13.07 -8.45
CA ILE A 76 0.25 -13.11 -7.25
C ILE A 76 0.12 -14.47 -6.57
N GLY A 77 -1.10 -15.02 -6.50
CA GLY A 77 -1.35 -16.36 -5.96
C GLY A 77 -0.64 -17.45 -6.77
N GLU A 78 -0.75 -17.41 -8.09
CA GLU A 78 -0.10 -18.35 -9.01
C GLU A 78 1.43 -18.28 -8.95
N VAL A 79 2.00 -17.06 -8.99
CA VAL A 79 3.46 -16.87 -8.91
C VAL A 79 3.98 -17.33 -7.55
N SER A 80 3.27 -17.01 -6.46
CA SER A 80 3.60 -17.51 -5.12
C SER A 80 3.54 -19.04 -5.03
N PHE A 81 2.53 -19.68 -5.61
CA PHE A 81 2.41 -21.13 -5.65
C PHE A 81 3.53 -21.77 -6.48
N PHE A 82 3.82 -21.23 -7.66
CA PHE A 82 4.85 -21.73 -8.57
C PHE A 82 6.25 -21.71 -7.95
N PHE A 83 6.58 -20.64 -7.23
CA PHE A 83 7.89 -20.48 -6.59
C PHE A 83 7.94 -20.96 -5.13
N GLY A 84 6.80 -21.35 -4.55
CA GLY A 84 6.74 -21.88 -3.18
C GLY A 84 7.00 -20.84 -2.09
N PHE A 85 6.61 -19.58 -2.29
CA PHE A 85 6.73 -18.52 -1.28
C PHE A 85 5.37 -17.95 -0.88
N CYS A 86 5.24 -17.47 0.35
CA CYS A 86 4.06 -16.75 0.81
C CYS A 86 4.01 -15.37 0.13
N PRO A 87 2.84 -14.89 -0.35
CA PRO A 87 2.70 -13.56 -0.95
C PRO A 87 3.24 -12.41 -0.08
N SER A 88 3.20 -12.56 1.25
CA SER A 88 3.78 -11.60 2.21
C SER A 88 5.30 -11.45 2.14
N GLN A 89 6.01 -12.37 1.48
CA GLN A 89 7.46 -12.31 1.27
C GLN A 89 7.85 -11.44 0.07
N LEU A 90 6.88 -11.03 -0.75
CA LEU A 90 7.13 -10.14 -1.86
C LEU A 90 7.39 -8.72 -1.33
N ILE A 91 8.47 -8.11 -1.82
CA ILE A 91 8.72 -6.69 -1.59
C ILE A 91 7.67 -5.84 -2.33
N SER A 92 7.42 -4.62 -1.85
CA SER A 92 6.38 -3.72 -2.38
C SER A 92 6.49 -3.49 -3.89
N LEU A 93 7.72 -3.41 -4.42
CA LEU A 93 7.96 -3.28 -5.86
C LEU A 93 7.43 -4.50 -6.63
N THR A 94 7.68 -5.71 -6.14
CA THR A 94 7.22 -6.95 -6.79
C THR A 94 5.70 -7.08 -6.73
N TRP A 95 5.08 -6.69 -5.62
CA TRP A 95 3.61 -6.60 -5.52
C TRP A 95 3.03 -5.67 -6.60
N ARG A 96 3.59 -4.47 -6.76
CA ARG A 96 3.13 -3.50 -7.77
C ARG A 96 3.31 -4.01 -9.19
N THR A 97 4.45 -4.62 -9.50
CA THR A 97 4.72 -5.18 -10.84
C THR A 97 3.74 -6.29 -11.18
N LEU A 98 3.49 -7.22 -10.26
CA LEU A 98 2.53 -8.31 -10.49
C LEU A 98 1.10 -7.78 -10.62
N MET A 99 0.72 -6.78 -9.82
CA MET A 99 -0.58 -6.10 -10.00
C MET A 99 -0.71 -5.45 -11.37
N ALA A 100 0.32 -4.75 -11.84
CA ALA A 100 0.30 -4.09 -13.15
C ALA A 100 0.18 -5.11 -14.31
N ILE A 101 0.84 -6.26 -14.20
CA ILE A 101 0.72 -7.33 -15.20
C ILE A 101 -0.69 -7.92 -15.23
N GLN A 102 -1.33 -8.11 -14.08
CA GLN A 102 -2.67 -8.70 -14.01
C GLN A 102 -3.77 -7.81 -14.61
N VAL A 103 -3.55 -6.49 -14.69
CA VAL A 103 -4.51 -5.51 -15.22
C VAL A 103 -4.39 -5.34 -16.76
N LEU A 104 -3.35 -5.88 -17.39
CA LEU A 104 -3.17 -5.94 -18.85
C LEU A 104 -3.94 -7.11 -19.47
#